data_AF-A0A142XRR4-F1
#
_entry.id   AF-A0A142XRR4-F1
#
_cell.length_a   1.000
_cell.length_b   1.000
_cell.length_c   1.000
_cell.angle_alpha   90.00
_cell.angle_beta   90.00
_cell.angle_gamma   90.00
#
_symmetry.space_group_name_H-M   'P 1'
#
loop_
_entity.id
_entity.type
_entity.pdbx_description
1 polymer ?
#
loop_
_entity_poly.entity_id
_entity_poly.type
_entity_poly.pdbx_seq_one_letter_code
_entity_poly.pdbx_strand_id
1 'polypeptide(L)'
;MTANRPQLGRAEPTTVPARRHRDGIGYWFGIPFRWLYQMGHNGLGIVRVLDITQLRPMKHGLVGPDHPWVTGINPATGQYIWHDNVIFRSPRGPNEDGLPIDDFVVTKTGQFLAYRVGLSTGSEELPIGPRRRMPHGISYIHGTSHYNSGQLIFTDFPDAISFFSDKKFKREIYRFVREERREVLILFRNREYRPRDYAYFVCCLRTIFPWFCNANGPKGKVLWGNSAPYPAANLITGHWADDVYAVKKDGGAEAVVRPAIEKGQYFQGEYGGGRRFVRWPEKALAWVTYWRIRMRGGKGGLFFVNRQKAYADHLERLKKVGVAEEPIARM
;
A
#
# COMPACT_ATOMS: atom_id res chain seq x y z
N MET A 1 4.36 23.99 -46.15
CA MET A 1 3.24 23.40 -45.39
C MET A 1 3.76 22.99 -44.02
N THR A 2 3.65 23.89 -43.05
CA THR A 2 4.10 23.70 -41.66
C THR A 2 2.89 23.35 -40.81
N ALA A 3 2.87 22.14 -40.26
CA ALA A 3 1.79 21.68 -39.40
C ALA A 3 1.84 22.39 -38.05
N ASN A 4 0.77 23.12 -37.72
CA ASN A 4 0.57 23.74 -36.41
C ASN A 4 0.42 22.66 -35.34
N ARG A 5 1.27 22.71 -34.30
CA ARG A 5 1.08 21.93 -33.07
C ARG A 5 -0.14 22.46 -32.32
N PRO A 6 -1.02 21.59 -31.79
CA PRO A 6 -2.12 22.04 -30.95
C PRO A 6 -1.55 22.60 -29.63
N GLN A 7 -1.89 23.86 -29.33
CA GLN A 7 -1.64 24.47 -28.04
C GLN A 7 -2.49 23.76 -27.00
N LEU A 8 -1.82 23.10 -26.04
CA LEU A 8 -2.44 22.65 -24.79
C LEU A 8 -2.97 23.90 -24.06
N GLY A 9 -4.27 24.11 -24.14
CA GLY A 9 -4.96 25.14 -23.37
C GLY A 9 -4.65 24.97 -21.88
N ARG A 10 -4.04 25.99 -21.28
CA ARG A 10 -3.98 26.11 -19.83
C ARG A 10 -5.43 26.27 -19.36
N ALA A 11 -5.96 25.24 -18.70
CA ALA A 11 -7.19 25.37 -17.95
C ALA A 11 -7.03 26.51 -16.95
N GLU A 12 -7.91 27.50 -17.04
CA GLU A 12 -7.99 28.55 -16.04
C GLU A 12 -8.31 27.93 -14.66
N PRO A 13 -7.65 28.39 -13.59
CA PRO A 13 -7.93 27.89 -12.26
C PRO A 13 -9.34 28.31 -11.86
N THR A 14 -10.26 27.36 -11.79
CA THR A 14 -11.54 27.55 -11.11
C THR A 14 -11.26 28.00 -9.69
N THR A 15 -11.60 29.26 -9.40
CA THR A 15 -11.39 29.93 -8.13
C THR A 15 -12.33 29.36 -7.07
N VAL A 16 -11.99 28.19 -6.55
CA VAL A 16 -12.52 27.75 -5.25
C VAL A 16 -11.89 28.68 -4.22
N PRO A 17 -12.67 29.46 -3.45
CA PRO A 17 -12.11 30.38 -2.48
C PRO A 17 -11.24 29.58 -1.50
N ALA A 18 -9.98 29.99 -1.38
CA ALA A 18 -9.03 29.39 -0.46
C ALA A 18 -9.53 29.60 0.97
N ARG A 19 -10.32 28.65 1.48
CA ARG A 19 -10.64 28.57 2.91
C ARG A 19 -9.30 28.59 3.64
N ARG A 20 -9.03 29.69 4.35
CA ARG A 20 -7.86 29.87 5.23
C ARG A 20 -7.65 28.57 6.01
N HIS A 21 -6.68 27.77 5.59
CA HIS A 21 -6.30 26.53 6.25
C HIS A 21 -5.74 26.90 7.62
N ARG A 22 -6.62 27.05 8.61
CA ARG A 22 -6.28 26.94 10.03
C ARG A 22 -5.89 25.48 10.27
N ASP A 23 -4.71 25.16 9.79
CA ASP A 23 -4.01 23.94 10.09
C ASP A 23 -3.70 23.98 11.58
N GLY A 24 -4.52 23.25 12.33
CA GLY A 24 -4.53 23.32 13.77
C GLY A 24 -3.15 22.99 14.34
N ILE A 25 -2.77 23.75 15.35
CA ILE A 25 -1.75 23.47 16.37
C ILE A 25 -1.54 21.96 16.58
N GLY A 26 -2.62 21.18 16.68
CA GLY A 26 -2.56 19.71 16.82
C GLY A 26 -1.80 18.93 15.72
N TYR A 27 -1.70 19.41 14.47
CA TYR A 27 -0.82 18.76 13.49
C TYR A 27 0.64 18.88 13.92
N TRP A 28 1.10 20.09 14.24
CA TRP A 28 2.50 20.36 14.56
C TRP A 28 2.89 19.71 15.88
N PHE A 29 2.09 19.90 16.92
CA PHE A 29 2.30 19.26 18.22
C PHE A 29 2.21 17.73 18.15
N GLY A 30 1.38 17.18 17.26
CA GLY A 30 1.21 15.73 17.12
C GLY A 30 2.31 15.00 16.36
N ILE A 31 3.19 15.70 15.62
CA ILE A 31 4.28 15.06 14.85
C ILE A 31 5.20 14.22 15.73
N PRO A 32 5.81 14.75 16.81
CA PRO A 32 6.76 13.98 17.62
C PRO A 32 6.13 12.72 18.22
N PHE A 33 4.89 12.81 18.72
CA PHE A 33 4.18 11.66 19.30
C PHE A 33 3.85 10.58 18.27
N ARG A 34 3.33 10.98 17.10
CA ARG A 34 3.04 10.03 16.00
C ARG A 34 4.30 9.39 15.48
N TRP A 35 5.39 10.14 15.37
CA TRP A 35 6.69 9.61 14.97
C TRP A 35 7.22 8.59 15.98
N LEU A 36 7.18 8.91 17.28
CA LEU A 36 7.64 8.00 18.34
C LEU A 36 6.81 6.71 18.36
N TYR A 37 5.48 6.82 18.31
CA TYR A 37 4.61 5.65 18.19
C TYR A 37 4.94 4.84 16.94
N GLN A 38 5.08 5.49 15.79
CA GLN A 38 5.39 4.81 14.54
C GLN A 38 6.72 4.05 14.62
N MET A 39 7.74 4.58 15.30
CA MET A 39 9.01 3.87 15.51
C MET A 39 8.82 2.60 16.33
N GLY A 40 8.08 2.67 17.45
CA GLY A 40 7.76 1.49 18.27
C GLY A 40 6.90 0.47 17.52
N HIS A 41 5.82 0.93 16.90
CA HIS A 41 4.89 0.12 16.11
C HIS A 41 5.58 -0.58 14.93
N ASN A 42 6.36 0.17 14.14
CA ASN A 42 7.10 -0.39 13.02
C ASN A 42 8.24 -1.32 13.51
N GLY A 43 8.87 -1.02 14.65
CA GLY A 43 9.84 -1.91 15.28
C GLY A 43 9.22 -3.26 15.64
N LEU A 44 8.05 -3.26 16.27
CA LEU A 44 7.30 -4.48 16.57
C LEU A 44 6.90 -5.23 15.29
N GLY A 45 6.44 -4.50 14.27
CA GLY A 45 6.16 -5.07 12.94
C GLY A 45 7.37 -5.77 12.33
N ILE A 46 8.56 -5.15 12.40
CA ILE A 46 9.82 -5.75 11.92
C ILE A 46 10.13 -7.04 12.68
N VAL A 47 10.02 -7.04 14.02
CA VAL A 47 10.25 -8.25 14.83
C VAL A 47 9.29 -9.37 14.44
N ARG A 48 8.00 -9.07 14.25
CA ARG A 48 7.01 -10.04 13.79
C ARG A 48 7.31 -10.59 12.40
N VAL A 49 7.78 -9.75 11.49
CA VAL A 49 8.20 -10.21 10.16
C VAL A 49 9.45 -11.09 10.25
N LEU A 50 10.46 -10.73 11.06
CA LEU A 50 11.62 -11.60 11.31
C LEU A 50 11.19 -12.95 11.88
N ASP A 51 10.21 -12.96 12.77
CA ASP A 51 9.71 -14.21 13.36
C ASP A 51 9.11 -15.14 12.30
N ILE A 52 8.15 -14.67 11.50
CA ILE A 52 7.49 -15.50 10.47
C ILE A 52 8.35 -15.82 9.26
N THR A 53 9.55 -15.22 9.14
CA THR A 53 10.46 -15.45 8.02
C THR A 53 11.79 -16.12 8.40
N GLN A 54 12.22 -16.04 9.66
CA GLN A 54 13.54 -16.53 10.10
C GLN A 54 13.46 -17.36 11.39
N LEU A 55 12.79 -16.88 12.45
CA LEU A 55 12.82 -17.56 13.76
C LEU A 55 11.85 -18.74 13.83
N ARG A 56 10.59 -18.50 13.43
CA ARG A 56 9.53 -19.51 13.36
C ARG A 56 8.84 -19.44 11.99
N PRO A 57 9.59 -19.75 10.89
CA PRO A 57 9.13 -19.50 9.54
C PRO A 57 7.77 -20.12 9.26
N MET A 58 6.93 -19.39 8.53
CA MET A 58 5.71 -19.95 7.97
C MET A 58 6.06 -20.88 6.81
N LYS A 59 5.46 -22.07 6.80
CA LYS A 59 5.62 -23.07 5.74
C LYS A 59 4.70 -22.75 4.56
N HIS A 60 4.98 -23.31 3.39
CA HIS A 60 3.99 -23.36 2.31
C HIS A 60 2.84 -24.32 2.68
N GLY A 61 1.75 -24.27 1.92
CA GLY A 61 0.60 -25.17 2.08
C GLY A 61 -0.29 -24.87 3.29
N LEU A 62 -0.03 -23.80 4.06
CA LEU A 62 -0.89 -23.41 5.19
C LEU A 62 -2.30 -22.97 4.76
N VAL A 63 -2.47 -22.61 3.49
CA VAL A 63 -3.77 -22.42 2.84
C VAL A 63 -3.74 -23.14 1.50
N GLY A 64 -4.87 -23.75 1.12
CA GLY A 64 -5.03 -24.45 -0.16
C GLY A 64 -5.17 -23.49 -1.36
N PRO A 65 -5.08 -24.01 -2.59
CA PRO A 65 -5.26 -23.21 -3.82
C PRO A 65 -6.64 -22.56 -3.93
N ASP A 66 -7.68 -23.21 -3.40
CA ASP A 66 -9.06 -22.72 -3.45
C ASP A 66 -9.40 -21.77 -2.28
N HIS A 67 -8.45 -21.54 -1.37
CA HIS A 67 -8.67 -20.71 -0.20
C HIS A 67 -8.98 -19.25 -0.59
N PRO A 68 -9.89 -18.54 0.12
CA PRO A 68 -10.29 -17.17 -0.23
C PRO A 68 -9.14 -16.15 -0.31
N TRP A 69 -8.09 -16.29 0.50
CA TRP A 69 -6.88 -15.45 0.37
C TRP A 69 -6.08 -15.68 -0.92
N VAL A 70 -6.32 -16.78 -1.63
CA VAL A 70 -5.62 -17.14 -2.87
C VAL A 70 -6.46 -16.78 -4.08
N THR A 71 -7.77 -16.99 -3.99
CA THR A 71 -8.71 -16.72 -5.09
C THR A 71 -9.23 -15.29 -5.06
N GLY A 72 -9.32 -14.68 -3.88
CA GLY A 72 -10.03 -13.41 -3.68
C GLY A 72 -11.55 -13.53 -3.67
N ILE A 73 -12.08 -14.74 -3.79
CA ILE A 73 -13.52 -15.02 -3.91
C ILE A 73 -14.11 -15.14 -2.52
N ASN A 74 -15.20 -14.40 -2.28
CA ASN A 74 -15.99 -14.53 -1.07
C ASN A 74 -16.87 -15.79 -1.15
N PRO A 75 -16.72 -16.77 -0.23
CA PRO A 75 -17.50 -17.99 -0.27
C PRO A 75 -19.01 -17.76 -0.13
N ALA A 76 -19.44 -16.66 0.51
CA ALA A 76 -20.85 -16.35 0.69
C ALA A 76 -21.54 -15.85 -0.59
N THR A 77 -20.79 -15.25 -1.52
CA THR A 77 -21.37 -14.61 -2.72
C THR A 77 -20.86 -15.19 -4.03
N GLY A 78 -19.76 -15.96 -4.01
CA GLY A 78 -19.09 -16.44 -5.21
C GLY A 78 -18.42 -15.34 -6.04
N GLN A 79 -18.37 -14.10 -5.53
CA GLN A 79 -17.80 -12.94 -6.21
C GLN A 79 -16.50 -12.49 -5.55
N TYR A 80 -15.71 -11.67 -6.24
CA TYR A 80 -14.52 -11.06 -5.65
C TYR A 80 -14.88 -10.12 -4.49
N ILE A 81 -14.35 -10.39 -3.30
CA ILE A 81 -14.63 -9.58 -2.08
C ILE A 81 -14.14 -8.13 -2.20
N TRP A 82 -13.18 -7.87 -3.09
CA TRP A 82 -12.47 -6.61 -3.16
C TRP A 82 -13.40 -5.43 -3.45
N HIS A 83 -14.43 -5.62 -4.27
CA HIS A 83 -15.40 -4.58 -4.62
C HIS A 83 -16.31 -4.23 -3.44
N ASP A 84 -16.67 -5.21 -2.62
CA ASP A 84 -17.46 -5.01 -1.41
C ASP A 84 -16.64 -4.36 -0.29
N ASN A 85 -15.32 -4.57 -0.29
CA ASN A 85 -14.40 -3.96 0.67
C ASN A 85 -13.96 -2.53 0.28
N VAL A 86 -14.48 -1.95 -0.79
CA VAL A 86 -14.26 -0.53 -1.11
C VAL A 86 -15.17 0.33 -0.24
N ILE A 87 -14.57 0.93 0.80
CA ILE A 87 -15.29 1.74 1.81
C ILE A 87 -15.31 3.24 1.48
N PHE A 88 -14.50 3.69 0.52
CA PHE A 88 -14.53 5.08 0.05
C PHE A 88 -13.97 5.20 -1.37
N ARG A 89 -14.57 6.12 -2.14
CA ARG A 89 -14.10 6.52 -3.47
C ARG A 89 -14.15 8.04 -3.54
N SER A 90 -13.04 8.70 -3.87
CA SER A 90 -13.08 10.14 -4.15
C SER A 90 -13.91 10.39 -5.41
N PRO A 91 -14.65 11.52 -5.49
CA PRO A 91 -15.36 11.90 -6.70
C PRO A 91 -14.41 12.03 -7.89
N ARG A 92 -14.89 11.68 -9.08
CA ARG A 92 -14.15 11.95 -10.33
C ARG A 92 -14.39 13.37 -10.78
N GLY A 93 -13.30 14.04 -11.19
CA GLY A 93 -13.37 15.35 -11.82
C GLY A 93 -13.85 15.29 -13.28
N PRO A 94 -14.30 16.41 -13.86
CA PRO A 94 -14.82 16.47 -15.24
C PRO A 94 -13.76 16.18 -16.33
N ASN A 95 -12.47 16.22 -15.99
CA ASN A 95 -11.37 15.95 -16.94
C ASN A 95 -10.69 14.59 -16.67
N GLU A 96 -11.37 13.68 -15.98
CA GLU A 96 -10.82 12.38 -15.54
C GLU A 96 -11.38 11.19 -16.32
N ASP A 97 -12.08 11.43 -17.45
CA ASP A 97 -12.70 10.40 -18.29
C ASP A 97 -11.71 9.41 -18.89
N GLY A 98 -10.45 9.83 -19.07
CA GLY A 98 -9.37 8.96 -19.54
C GLY A 98 -8.76 8.04 -18.46
N LEU A 99 -9.18 8.16 -17.19
CA LEU A 99 -8.64 7.34 -16.10
C LEU A 99 -9.39 6.00 -15.98
N PRO A 100 -8.68 4.89 -15.71
CA PRO A 100 -9.30 3.57 -15.54
C PRO A 100 -10.44 3.58 -14.53
N ILE A 101 -11.53 2.86 -14.82
CA ILE A 101 -12.65 2.69 -13.90
C ILE A 101 -12.21 2.01 -12.60
N ASP A 102 -12.89 2.31 -11.50
CA ASP A 102 -12.50 1.87 -10.15
C ASP A 102 -12.46 0.34 -10.05
N ASP A 103 -13.44 -0.36 -10.61
CA ASP A 103 -13.49 -1.82 -10.61
C ASP A 103 -12.26 -2.44 -11.29
N PHE A 104 -11.79 -1.86 -12.39
CA PHE A 104 -10.59 -2.35 -13.06
C PHE A 104 -9.35 -2.19 -12.19
N VAL A 105 -9.19 -1.05 -11.51
CA VAL A 105 -8.07 -0.80 -10.58
C VAL A 105 -8.10 -1.78 -9.42
N VAL A 106 -9.27 -1.99 -8.82
CA VAL A 106 -9.51 -2.91 -7.70
C VAL A 106 -9.23 -4.35 -8.11
N THR A 107 -9.83 -4.84 -9.21
CA THR A 107 -9.64 -6.21 -9.69
C THR A 107 -8.18 -6.49 -10.02
N LYS A 108 -7.49 -5.59 -10.75
CA LYS A 108 -6.07 -5.80 -11.10
C LYS A 108 -5.18 -5.84 -9.87
N THR A 109 -5.43 -4.97 -8.91
CA THR A 109 -4.65 -4.95 -7.66
C THR A 109 -4.94 -6.18 -6.81
N GLY A 110 -6.21 -6.56 -6.65
CA GLY A 110 -6.63 -7.76 -5.93
C GLY A 110 -6.03 -9.04 -6.52
N GLN A 111 -6.15 -9.24 -7.84
CA GLN A 111 -5.58 -10.39 -8.55
C GLN A 111 -4.07 -10.48 -8.34
N PHE A 112 -3.37 -9.35 -8.43
CA PHE A 112 -1.94 -9.31 -8.20
C PHE A 112 -1.57 -9.75 -6.78
N LEU A 113 -2.27 -9.26 -5.76
CA LEU A 113 -2.00 -9.59 -4.36
C LEU A 113 -2.40 -11.04 -4.02
N ALA A 114 -3.53 -11.52 -4.53
CA ALA A 114 -3.99 -12.90 -4.36
C ALA A 114 -3.00 -13.90 -4.99
N TYR A 115 -2.48 -13.58 -6.18
CA TYR A 115 -1.39 -14.34 -6.79
C TYR A 115 -0.14 -14.42 -5.89
N ARG A 116 0.21 -13.35 -5.16
CA ARG A 116 1.35 -13.40 -4.21
C ARG A 116 1.13 -14.42 -3.10
N VAL A 117 -0.11 -14.59 -2.63
CA VAL A 117 -0.47 -15.64 -1.66
C VAL A 117 -0.37 -17.01 -2.31
N GLY A 118 -0.91 -17.16 -3.52
CA GLY A 118 -0.87 -18.40 -4.33
C GLY A 118 0.52 -18.98 -4.54
N LEU A 119 1.58 -18.16 -4.52
CA LEU A 119 2.97 -18.64 -4.54
C LEU A 119 3.37 -19.47 -3.29
N SER A 120 2.49 -19.59 -2.29
CA SER A 120 2.70 -20.35 -1.06
C SER A 120 1.70 -21.48 -0.84
N THR A 121 0.89 -21.85 -1.83
CA THR A 121 -0.15 -22.89 -1.69
C THR A 121 0.28 -24.28 -2.17
N GLY A 122 1.38 -24.38 -2.91
CA GLY A 122 1.83 -25.63 -3.54
C GLY A 122 2.14 -26.74 -2.53
N SER A 123 2.01 -28.00 -2.98
CA SER A 123 2.39 -29.20 -2.23
C SER A 123 3.91 -29.33 -2.05
N GLU A 124 4.70 -28.72 -2.94
CA GLU A 124 6.15 -28.70 -2.88
C GLU A 124 6.68 -27.31 -2.49
N GLU A 125 7.74 -27.28 -1.69
CA GLU A 125 8.39 -26.02 -1.34
C GLU A 125 9.09 -25.44 -2.58
N LEU A 126 8.64 -24.26 -3.02
CA LEU A 126 9.37 -23.50 -4.02
C LEU A 126 10.64 -22.93 -3.37
N PRO A 127 11.86 -23.16 -3.88
CA PRO A 127 13.05 -22.52 -3.33
C PRO A 127 12.98 -21.00 -3.51
N ILE A 128 13.66 -20.25 -2.62
CA ILE A 128 13.79 -18.80 -2.78
C ILE A 128 14.58 -18.54 -4.07
N GLY A 129 14.00 -17.76 -4.98
CA GLY A 129 14.57 -17.51 -6.31
C GLY A 129 13.63 -16.74 -7.24
N PRO A 130 13.84 -16.80 -8.57
CA PRO A 130 13.06 -16.01 -9.53
C PRO A 130 11.55 -16.23 -9.47
N ARG A 131 11.11 -17.46 -9.14
CA ARG A 131 9.71 -17.86 -8.99
C ARG A 131 9.13 -17.44 -7.62
N ARG A 132 9.82 -17.77 -6.52
CA ARG A 132 9.47 -17.33 -5.15
C ARG A 132 10.47 -16.31 -4.64
N ARG A 133 10.17 -15.04 -4.88
CA ARG A 133 11.06 -13.91 -4.53
C ARG A 133 10.91 -13.41 -3.09
N MET A 134 9.91 -13.92 -2.35
CA MET A 134 9.61 -13.53 -0.97
C MET A 134 9.33 -14.78 -0.12
N PRO A 135 9.70 -14.79 1.17
CA PRO A 135 9.35 -15.87 2.09
C PRO A 135 7.83 -16.06 2.20
N HIS A 136 7.38 -17.27 2.52
CA HIS A 136 5.94 -17.59 2.60
C HIS A 136 5.20 -16.71 3.61
N GLY A 137 5.82 -16.40 4.75
CA GLY A 137 5.24 -15.46 5.72
C GLY A 137 4.91 -14.09 5.11
N ILE A 138 5.76 -13.58 4.21
CA ILE A 138 5.46 -12.33 3.49
C ILE A 138 4.33 -12.53 2.49
N SER A 139 4.28 -13.66 1.78
CA SER A 139 3.16 -13.99 0.90
C SER A 139 1.83 -13.99 1.66
N TYR A 140 1.74 -14.59 2.85
CA TYR A 140 0.50 -14.61 3.63
C TYR A 140 0.05 -13.23 4.12
N ILE A 141 0.97 -12.28 4.39
CA ILE A 141 0.61 -10.87 4.67
C ILE A 141 -0.19 -10.24 3.52
N HIS A 142 -0.02 -10.72 2.28
CA HIS A 142 -0.80 -10.17 1.17
C HIS A 142 -2.28 -10.54 1.30
N GLY A 143 -2.62 -11.71 1.86
CA GLY A 143 -4.00 -12.12 2.11
C GLY A 143 -4.76 -11.11 2.96
N THR A 144 -4.15 -10.64 4.05
CA THR A 144 -4.74 -9.57 4.87
C THR A 144 -4.82 -8.24 4.14
N SER A 145 -3.88 -7.98 3.23
CA SER A 145 -3.76 -6.70 2.51
C SER A 145 -4.74 -6.53 1.36
N HIS A 146 -5.30 -7.62 0.81
CA HIS A 146 -6.27 -7.54 -0.30
C HIS A 146 -7.65 -8.08 0.07
N TYR A 147 -7.70 -9.18 0.83
CA TYR A 147 -8.95 -9.85 1.19
C TYR A 147 -9.57 -9.21 2.43
N ASN A 148 -8.79 -8.96 3.48
CA ASN A 148 -9.32 -8.43 4.74
C ASN A 148 -9.31 -6.89 4.82
N SER A 149 -8.55 -6.18 3.98
CA SER A 149 -8.37 -4.72 4.12
C SER A 149 -9.60 -3.91 3.69
N GLY A 150 -9.82 -2.77 4.33
CA GLY A 150 -10.67 -1.71 3.77
C GLY A 150 -9.96 -0.95 2.66
N GLN A 151 -10.62 -0.76 1.52
CA GLN A 151 -10.04 -0.15 0.32
C GLN A 151 -10.57 1.27 0.11
N LEU A 152 -9.65 2.21 -0.15
CA LEU A 152 -9.94 3.61 -0.44
C LEU A 152 -9.39 3.95 -1.82
N ILE A 153 -10.20 4.53 -2.71
CA ILE A 153 -9.81 4.85 -4.08
C ILE A 153 -9.73 6.36 -4.28
N PHE A 154 -8.62 6.82 -4.83
CA PHE A 154 -8.37 8.23 -5.13
C PHE A 154 -7.93 8.42 -6.59
N THR A 155 -8.05 9.64 -7.10
CA THR A 155 -7.55 9.96 -8.45
C THR A 155 -6.03 10.00 -8.45
N ASP A 156 -5.45 10.83 -7.59
CA ASP A 156 -4.01 11.08 -7.49
C ASP A 156 -3.57 11.46 -6.06
N PHE A 157 -2.29 11.82 -5.86
CA PHE A 157 -1.79 12.16 -4.54
C PHE A 157 -2.36 13.47 -3.98
N PRO A 158 -2.41 14.60 -4.72
CA PRO A 158 -3.09 15.81 -4.25
C PRO A 158 -4.54 15.58 -3.81
N ASP A 159 -5.30 14.78 -4.56
CA ASP A 159 -6.65 14.36 -4.23
C ASP A 159 -6.67 13.62 -2.89
N ALA A 160 -5.89 12.55 -2.74
CA ALA A 160 -5.82 11.81 -1.49
C ALA A 160 -5.39 12.67 -0.28
N ILE A 161 -4.43 13.59 -0.45
CA ILE A 161 -4.00 14.49 0.65
C ILE A 161 -5.16 15.38 1.09
N SER A 162 -6.04 15.82 0.19
CA SER A 162 -7.21 16.63 0.53
C SER A 162 -8.14 15.92 1.51
N PHE A 163 -8.34 14.61 1.33
CA PHE A 163 -9.13 13.79 2.23
C PHE A 163 -8.36 13.45 3.49
N PHE A 164 -7.15 12.91 3.40
CA PHE A 164 -6.39 12.52 4.60
C PHE A 164 -6.00 13.68 5.51
N SER A 165 -5.93 14.91 5.01
CA SER A 165 -5.68 16.07 5.86
C SER A 165 -6.95 16.66 6.49
N ASP A 166 -8.13 16.30 5.99
CA ASP A 166 -9.44 16.63 6.58
C ASP A 166 -9.62 15.93 7.95
N LYS A 167 -10.00 16.69 8.97
CA LYS A 167 -10.20 16.16 10.33
C LYS A 167 -11.34 15.15 10.40
N LYS A 168 -12.42 15.34 9.66
CA LYS A 168 -13.57 14.41 9.68
C LYS A 168 -13.18 13.08 9.04
N PHE A 169 -12.52 13.12 7.89
CA PHE A 169 -12.04 11.92 7.19
C PHE A 169 -11.00 11.15 8.03
N LYS A 170 -10.07 11.84 8.69
CA LYS A 170 -9.13 11.19 9.61
C LYS A 170 -9.82 10.44 10.74
N ARG A 171 -10.88 11.00 11.33
CA ARG A 171 -11.65 10.34 12.40
C ARG A 171 -12.28 9.06 11.88
N GLU A 172 -12.80 9.06 10.66
CA GLU A 172 -13.34 7.86 10.01
C GLU A 172 -12.28 6.76 9.83
N ILE A 173 -11.05 7.12 9.43
CA ILE A 173 -9.95 6.16 9.35
C ILE A 173 -9.66 5.54 10.72
N TYR A 174 -9.55 6.35 11.78
CA TYR A 174 -9.35 5.80 13.13
C TYR A 174 -10.53 4.94 13.59
N ARG A 175 -11.77 5.34 13.27
CA ARG A 175 -12.98 4.58 13.58
C ARG A 175 -12.95 3.22 12.92
N PHE A 176 -12.73 3.18 11.60
CA PHE A 176 -12.60 1.96 10.82
C PHE A 176 -11.53 1.03 11.41
N VAL A 177 -10.32 1.53 11.64
CA VAL A 177 -9.23 0.70 12.16
C VAL A 177 -9.53 0.16 13.56
N ARG A 178 -10.16 0.97 14.42
CA ARG A 178 -10.53 0.55 15.78
C ARG A 178 -11.63 -0.51 15.78
N GLU A 179 -12.66 -0.35 14.96
CA GLU A 179 -13.86 -1.19 14.96
C GLU A 179 -13.64 -2.47 14.15
N GLU A 180 -13.11 -2.36 12.94
CA GLU A 180 -12.85 -3.51 12.08
C GLU A 180 -11.57 -4.27 12.44
N ARG A 181 -10.60 -3.59 13.06
CA ARG A 181 -9.25 -4.14 13.28
C ARG A 181 -8.67 -4.74 11.99
N ARG A 182 -8.76 -3.97 10.90
CA ARG A 182 -8.28 -4.32 9.55
C ARG A 182 -7.18 -3.35 9.11
N GLU A 183 -6.42 -3.77 8.10
CA GLU A 183 -5.49 -2.90 7.38
C GLU A 183 -6.25 -1.97 6.41
N VAL A 184 -5.60 -0.89 5.98
CA VAL A 184 -6.18 0.06 5.01
C VAL A 184 -5.33 0.10 3.74
N LEU A 185 -5.95 -0.31 2.63
CA LEU A 185 -5.35 -0.27 1.30
C LEU A 185 -5.82 0.98 0.55
N ILE A 186 -4.87 1.81 0.12
CA ILE A 186 -5.12 3.05 -0.61
C ILE A 186 -4.73 2.83 -2.06
N LEU A 187 -5.65 3.01 -2.99
CA LEU A 187 -5.49 2.80 -4.42
C LEU A 187 -5.60 4.11 -5.20
N PHE A 188 -4.86 4.21 -6.30
CA PHE A 188 -4.88 5.38 -7.18
C PHE A 188 -5.29 5.01 -8.60
N ARG A 189 -6.22 5.78 -9.18
CA ARG A 189 -6.66 5.64 -10.58
C ARG A 189 -5.53 6.00 -11.54
N ASN A 190 -4.84 7.11 -11.27
CA ASN A 190 -3.74 7.56 -12.12
C ASN A 190 -2.52 6.66 -11.94
N ARG A 191 -2.22 5.88 -12.97
CA ARG A 191 -1.06 4.98 -13.01
C ARG A 191 0.27 5.74 -13.13
N GLU A 192 0.23 6.96 -13.67
CA GLU A 192 1.38 7.79 -13.91
C GLU A 192 1.69 8.69 -12.73
N TYR A 193 2.87 8.52 -12.13
CA TYR A 193 3.35 9.38 -11.06
C TYR A 193 4.86 9.59 -11.14
N ARG A 194 5.35 10.60 -10.42
CA ARG A 194 6.77 10.77 -10.11
C ARG A 194 7.09 10.06 -8.80
N PRO A 195 8.15 9.22 -8.71
CA PRO A 195 8.55 8.56 -7.47
C PRO A 195 8.64 9.51 -6.27
N ARG A 196 9.17 10.72 -6.49
CA ARG A 196 9.25 11.79 -5.50
C ARG A 196 7.92 12.12 -4.85
N ASP A 197 6.92 12.36 -5.68
CA ASP A 197 5.62 12.83 -5.23
C ASP A 197 4.91 11.71 -4.48
N TYR A 198 5.16 10.45 -4.87
CA TYR A 198 4.67 9.29 -4.14
C TYR A 198 5.38 9.12 -2.78
N ALA A 199 6.70 9.30 -2.72
CA ALA A 199 7.44 9.29 -1.46
C ALA A 199 6.95 10.39 -0.49
N TYR A 200 6.65 11.58 -1.02
CA TYR A 200 6.06 12.68 -0.25
C TYR A 200 4.66 12.34 0.26
N PHE A 201 3.80 11.73 -0.58
CA PHE A 201 2.49 11.27 -0.16
C PHE A 201 2.56 10.25 0.97
N VAL A 202 3.39 9.22 0.84
CA VAL A 202 3.58 8.21 1.90
C VAL A 202 4.04 8.86 3.19
N CYS A 203 4.99 9.79 3.12
CA CYS A 203 5.47 10.50 4.31
C CYS A 203 4.42 11.46 4.88
N CYS A 204 3.53 12.01 4.06
CA CYS A 204 2.35 12.74 4.51
C CYS A 204 1.41 11.86 5.34
N LEU A 205 1.14 10.62 4.93
CA LEU A 205 0.36 9.69 5.76
C LEU A 205 1.06 9.41 7.09
N ARG A 206 2.39 9.25 7.08
CA ARG A 206 3.21 9.00 8.28
C ARG A 206 3.29 10.18 9.25
N THR A 207 3.05 11.41 8.81
CA THR A 207 2.93 12.57 9.70
C THR A 207 1.49 12.78 10.19
N ILE A 208 0.50 12.20 9.50
CA ILE A 208 -0.91 12.32 9.85
C ILE A 208 -1.36 11.19 10.80
N PHE A 209 -0.89 9.97 10.55
CA PHE A 209 -1.25 8.76 11.28
C PHE A 209 -0.04 8.19 12.03
N PRO A 210 -0.25 7.49 13.15
CA PRO A 210 0.80 6.86 13.93
C PRO A 210 1.30 5.55 13.30
N TRP A 211 0.71 5.11 12.19
CA TRP A 211 1.03 3.85 11.55
C TRP A 211 2.08 4.00 10.46
N PHE A 212 2.79 2.91 10.17
CA PHE A 212 3.68 2.86 9.03
C PHE A 212 2.87 2.84 7.74
N CYS A 213 3.45 3.33 6.65
CA CYS A 213 2.80 3.27 5.34
C CYS A 213 3.79 2.78 4.29
N ASN A 214 3.42 1.73 3.57
CA ASN A 214 4.25 1.13 2.52
C ASN A 214 3.69 1.47 1.13
N ALA A 215 4.50 2.10 0.27
CA ALA A 215 4.13 2.33 -1.13
C ALA A 215 4.41 1.09 -1.97
N ASN A 216 3.61 0.86 -3.01
CA ASN A 216 3.89 -0.08 -4.10
C ASN A 216 3.38 0.55 -5.39
N GLY A 217 3.99 0.28 -6.53
CA GLY A 217 3.48 0.86 -7.77
C GLY A 217 4.13 0.38 -9.06
N PRO A 218 3.57 0.76 -10.22
CA PRO A 218 3.95 0.25 -11.55
C PRO A 218 5.33 0.69 -12.03
N LYS A 219 5.87 1.79 -11.50
CA LYS A 219 7.18 2.33 -11.92
C LYS A 219 8.36 1.82 -11.08
N GLY A 220 8.19 0.67 -10.44
CA GLY A 220 9.19 0.05 -9.57
C GLY A 220 9.27 0.67 -8.18
N LYS A 221 10.44 0.53 -7.53
CA LYS A 221 10.59 0.83 -6.10
C LYS A 221 10.51 2.32 -5.78
N VAL A 222 9.51 2.70 -5.00
CA VAL A 222 9.45 3.98 -4.29
C VAL A 222 9.73 3.72 -2.83
N LEU A 223 10.79 4.33 -2.29
CA LEU A 223 11.29 4.01 -0.95
C LEU A 223 11.54 2.49 -0.79
N TRP A 224 10.77 1.82 0.09
CA TRP A 224 10.85 0.37 0.37
C TRP A 224 9.93 -0.47 -0.52
N GLY A 225 9.14 0.19 -1.37
CA GLY A 225 8.04 -0.39 -2.09
C GLY A 225 8.42 -1.39 -3.17
N ASN A 226 7.49 -2.28 -3.50
CA ASN A 226 7.61 -3.22 -4.60
C ASN A 226 6.79 -2.78 -5.81
N SER A 227 6.98 -3.50 -6.92
CA SER A 227 6.13 -3.33 -8.10
C SER A 227 4.69 -3.75 -7.80
N ALA A 228 3.73 -3.00 -8.33
CA ALA A 228 2.30 -3.29 -8.30
C ALA A 228 1.65 -2.81 -9.61
N PRO A 229 0.46 -3.32 -10.01
CA PRO A 229 -0.18 -2.92 -11.27
C PRO A 229 -0.58 -1.44 -11.28
N TYR A 230 -1.01 -0.94 -10.13
CA TYR A 230 -1.38 0.44 -9.85
C TYR A 230 -0.62 0.97 -8.63
N PRO A 231 -0.48 2.30 -8.47
CA PRO A 231 0.03 2.85 -7.24
C PRO A 231 -0.91 2.45 -6.10
N ALA A 232 -0.35 1.85 -5.06
CA ALA A 232 -1.06 1.31 -3.91
C ALA A 232 -0.27 1.55 -2.63
N ALA A 233 -0.82 2.30 -1.69
CA ALA A 233 -0.21 2.54 -0.39
C ALA A 233 -0.95 1.74 0.68
N ASN A 234 -0.24 0.89 1.42
CA ASN A 234 -0.82 0.14 2.53
C ASN A 234 -0.49 0.87 3.83
N LEU A 235 -1.50 1.34 4.56
CA LEU A 235 -1.36 1.95 5.87
C LEU A 235 -1.40 0.83 6.91
N ILE A 236 -0.23 0.46 7.42
CA ILE A 236 0.00 -0.76 8.21
C ILE A 236 -0.34 -0.54 9.68
N THR A 237 -1.58 -0.86 10.05
CA THR A 237 -2.16 -0.73 11.39
C THR A 237 -1.66 -1.81 12.34
N GLY A 238 -1.13 -2.92 11.81
CA GLY A 238 -0.51 -4.02 12.56
C GLY A 238 -1.45 -5.18 12.86
N HIS A 239 -2.72 -5.06 12.46
CA HIS A 239 -3.73 -6.11 12.60
C HIS A 239 -3.52 -7.27 11.64
N TRP A 240 -2.74 -7.09 10.57
CA TRP A 240 -2.30 -8.19 9.71
C TRP A 240 -1.68 -9.35 10.50
N ALA A 241 -0.99 -9.05 11.61
CA ALA A 241 -0.27 -10.05 12.35
C ALA A 241 -1.23 -11.07 12.98
N ASP A 242 -2.34 -10.61 13.57
CA ASP A 242 -3.30 -11.47 14.24
C ASP A 242 -3.82 -12.55 13.27
N ASP A 243 -4.19 -12.14 12.05
CA ASP A 243 -4.65 -13.03 11.00
C ASP A 243 -3.51 -13.95 10.49
N VAL A 244 -2.34 -13.40 10.16
CA VAL A 244 -1.22 -14.20 9.61
C VAL A 244 -0.71 -15.25 10.60
N TYR A 245 -0.64 -14.94 11.89
CA TYR A 245 -0.30 -15.93 12.91
C TYR A 245 -1.42 -16.95 13.14
N ALA A 246 -2.69 -16.56 12.99
CA ALA A 246 -3.81 -17.49 13.12
C ALA A 246 -3.77 -18.58 12.04
N VAL A 247 -3.34 -18.28 10.82
CA VAL A 247 -3.16 -19.28 9.74
C VAL A 247 -2.25 -20.46 10.14
N LYS A 248 -1.33 -20.27 11.10
CA LYS A 248 -0.45 -21.36 11.58
C LYS A 248 -1.16 -22.38 12.49
N LYS A 249 -2.35 -22.06 13.00
CA LYS A 249 -3.08 -22.88 13.96
C LYS A 249 -4.02 -23.84 13.25
N ASP A 250 -4.34 -24.96 13.89
CA ASP A 250 -5.35 -25.88 13.38
C ASP A 250 -6.70 -25.18 13.23
N GLY A 251 -7.33 -25.32 12.06
CA GLY A 251 -8.56 -24.60 11.70
C GLY A 251 -8.39 -23.08 11.49
N GLY A 252 -7.17 -22.56 11.63
CA GLY A 252 -6.89 -21.13 11.56
C GLY A 252 -6.99 -20.53 10.15
N ALA A 253 -6.80 -21.33 9.10
CA ALA A 253 -6.97 -20.89 7.72
C ALA A 253 -8.39 -20.38 7.45
N GLU A 254 -9.42 -21.14 7.83
CA GLU A 254 -10.80 -20.71 7.64
C GLU A 254 -11.18 -19.52 8.54
N ALA A 255 -10.63 -19.47 9.76
CA ALA A 255 -10.92 -18.41 10.73
C ALA A 255 -10.45 -17.01 10.29
N VAL A 256 -9.51 -16.92 9.34
CA VAL A 256 -8.96 -15.64 8.87
C VAL A 256 -9.68 -15.08 7.64
N VAL A 257 -10.63 -15.82 7.10
CA VAL A 257 -11.52 -15.39 6.02
C VAL A 257 -12.58 -14.46 6.61
N ARG A 258 -12.30 -13.15 6.58
CA ARG A 258 -13.23 -12.16 7.14
C ARG A 258 -14.41 -11.89 6.19
N PRO A 259 -15.60 -11.55 6.74
CA PRO A 259 -16.71 -11.13 5.91
C PRO A 259 -16.41 -9.80 5.21
N ALA A 260 -17.18 -9.52 4.16
CA ALA A 260 -17.19 -8.22 3.50
C ALA A 260 -17.54 -7.11 4.51
N ILE A 261 -16.96 -5.93 4.30
CA ILE A 261 -17.25 -4.75 5.12
C ILE A 261 -18.67 -4.26 4.78
N GLU A 262 -19.43 -3.90 5.81
CA GLU A 262 -20.81 -3.44 5.63
C GLU A 262 -20.87 -2.13 4.83
N LYS A 263 -21.73 -2.11 3.80
CA LYS A 263 -21.91 -0.93 2.94
C LYS A 263 -22.62 0.17 3.72
N GLY A 264 -22.20 1.41 3.50
CA GLY A 264 -22.83 2.56 4.15
C GLY A 264 -22.40 2.79 5.61
N GLN A 265 -21.52 1.97 6.19
CA GLN A 265 -21.10 2.14 7.59
C GLN A 265 -20.06 3.25 7.77
N TYR A 266 -19.10 3.35 6.86
CA TYR A 266 -17.94 4.24 6.95
C TYR A 266 -17.98 5.34 5.89
N PHE A 267 -17.39 6.50 6.18
CA PHE A 267 -17.22 7.60 5.22
C PHE A 267 -18.53 8.10 4.58
N GLN A 268 -19.59 8.27 5.37
CA GLN A 268 -20.91 8.78 4.89
C GLN A 268 -21.04 10.31 4.88
N GLY A 269 -20.04 11.04 5.36
CA GLY A 269 -20.07 12.50 5.42
C GLY A 269 -19.50 13.19 4.18
N GLU A 270 -19.56 14.52 4.19
CA GLU A 270 -18.79 15.34 3.25
C GLU A 270 -17.34 15.47 3.71
N TYR A 271 -16.41 15.16 2.80
CA TYR A 271 -14.97 15.18 3.05
C TYR A 271 -14.21 15.85 1.89
N GLY A 272 -12.90 16.00 2.03
CA GLY A 272 -12.03 16.57 0.99
C GLY A 272 -11.75 18.07 1.18
N GLY A 273 -12.13 18.63 2.33
CA GLY A 273 -11.86 20.02 2.70
C GLY A 273 -10.45 20.29 3.23
N GLY A 274 -9.56 19.30 3.17
CA GLY A 274 -8.17 19.42 3.60
C GLY A 274 -7.26 20.06 2.54
N ARG A 275 -5.96 20.13 2.84
CA ARG A 275 -4.93 20.64 1.92
C ARG A 275 -4.68 19.67 0.78
N ARG A 276 -4.27 20.18 -0.39
CA ARG A 276 -3.88 19.35 -1.55
C ARG A 276 -2.36 19.22 -1.77
N PHE A 277 -1.56 19.84 -0.91
CA PHE A 277 -0.10 19.93 -1.06
C PHE A 277 0.61 19.31 0.12
N VAL A 278 1.84 18.83 -0.08
CA VAL A 278 2.71 18.29 0.99
C VAL A 278 3.45 19.38 1.74
N ARG A 279 3.69 19.19 3.05
CA ARG A 279 4.41 20.13 3.91
C ARG A 279 5.91 19.82 4.00
N TRP A 280 6.69 20.79 4.46
CA TRP A 280 8.14 20.62 4.61
C TRP A 280 8.55 19.43 5.50
N PRO A 281 7.85 19.08 6.62
CA PRO A 281 8.26 17.93 7.42
C PRO A 281 8.09 16.61 6.66
N GLU A 282 7.13 16.55 5.75
CA GLU A 282 6.82 15.36 4.93
C GLU A 282 7.89 15.17 3.86
N LYS A 283 8.34 16.27 3.26
CA LYS A 283 9.48 16.28 2.34
C LYS A 283 10.77 15.89 3.04
N ALA A 284 11.03 16.46 4.22
CA ALA A 284 12.19 16.13 5.03
C ALA A 284 12.19 14.66 5.46
N LEU A 285 11.05 14.14 5.93
CA LEU A 285 10.89 12.73 6.29
C LEU A 285 11.10 11.80 5.09
N ALA A 286 10.63 12.17 3.90
CA ALA A 286 10.87 11.42 2.68
C ALA A 286 12.36 11.37 2.33
N TRP A 287 13.05 12.51 2.42
CA TRP A 287 14.49 12.61 2.16
C TRP A 287 15.32 11.78 3.16
N VAL A 288 15.03 11.90 4.46
CA VAL A 288 15.69 11.08 5.50
C VAL A 288 15.40 9.60 5.28
N THR A 289 14.16 9.23 4.96
CA THR A 289 13.80 7.83 4.67
C THR A 289 14.56 7.31 3.46
N TYR A 290 14.64 8.09 2.38
CA TYR A 290 15.37 7.74 1.16
C TYR A 290 16.84 7.47 1.45
N TRP A 291 17.54 8.37 2.16
CA TRP A 291 18.94 8.17 2.54
C TRP A 291 19.13 6.98 3.46
N ARG A 292 18.25 6.81 4.46
CA ARG A 292 18.26 5.62 5.33
C ARG A 292 18.16 4.32 4.55
N ILE A 293 17.38 4.28 3.47
CA ILE A 293 17.29 3.09 2.59
C ILE A 293 18.58 2.92 1.81
N ARG A 294 19.09 4.00 1.20
CA ARG A 294 20.30 3.94 0.37
C ARG A 294 21.53 3.52 1.16
N MET A 295 21.68 4.03 2.39
CA MET A 295 22.78 3.66 3.29
C MET A 295 22.80 2.16 3.63
N ARG A 296 21.69 1.42 3.46
CA ARG A 296 21.66 -0.03 3.68
C ARG A 296 22.29 -0.85 2.55
N GLY A 297 22.56 -0.25 1.39
CA GLY A 297 23.20 -0.91 0.25
C GLY A 297 22.46 -2.17 -0.25
N GLY A 298 23.18 -3.03 -0.98
CA GLY A 298 22.69 -4.23 -1.68
C GLY A 298 21.95 -5.28 -0.82
N LYS A 299 21.94 -5.11 0.51
CA LYS A 299 21.07 -5.87 1.42
C LYS A 299 19.57 -5.58 1.22
N GLY A 300 19.23 -4.56 0.42
CA GLY A 300 17.90 -4.38 -0.17
C GLY A 300 16.86 -3.82 0.80
N GLY A 301 15.86 -3.12 0.27
CA GLY A 301 14.79 -2.43 1.01
C GLY A 301 13.82 -3.34 1.80
N LEU A 302 14.15 -4.61 2.02
CA LEU A 302 13.44 -5.48 2.96
C LEU A 302 14.50 -5.97 3.93
N PHE A 303 14.34 -5.71 5.22
CA PHE A 303 15.20 -6.24 6.28
C PHE A 303 15.35 -7.78 6.26
N PHE A 304 14.57 -8.46 5.42
CA PHE A 304 14.19 -9.86 5.58
C PHE A 304 14.67 -10.77 4.43
N VAL A 305 15.13 -10.21 3.30
CA VAL A 305 15.62 -10.98 2.15
C VAL A 305 16.89 -10.35 1.62
N ASN A 306 18.01 -11.07 1.70
CA ASN A 306 19.23 -10.63 1.04
C ASN A 306 19.04 -10.68 -0.48
N ARG A 307 18.88 -9.51 -1.10
CA ARG A 307 18.62 -9.39 -2.55
C ARG A 307 19.73 -10.05 -3.38
N GLN A 308 20.98 -9.92 -2.95
CA GLN A 308 22.11 -10.52 -3.68
C GLN A 308 22.00 -12.04 -3.71
N LYS A 309 21.44 -12.66 -2.67
CA LYS A 309 21.21 -14.12 -2.63
C LYS A 309 19.94 -14.52 -3.37
N ALA A 310 18.82 -13.85 -3.09
CA ALA A 310 17.51 -14.21 -3.65
C ALA A 310 17.37 -13.88 -5.15
N TYR A 311 18.20 -12.96 -5.67
CA TYR A 311 18.17 -12.51 -7.05
C TYR A 311 19.51 -12.69 -7.76
N ALA A 312 20.43 -13.53 -7.24
CA ALA A 312 21.77 -13.71 -7.79
C ALA A 312 21.75 -13.93 -9.31
N ASP A 313 20.98 -14.91 -9.77
CA ASP A 313 20.87 -15.26 -11.19
C ASP A 313 20.30 -14.12 -12.05
N HIS A 314 19.37 -13.35 -11.51
CA HIS A 314 18.78 -12.22 -12.24
C HIS A 314 19.76 -11.04 -12.32
N LEU A 315 20.46 -10.73 -11.23
CA LEU A 315 21.49 -9.70 -11.21
C LEU A 315 22.66 -10.08 -12.13
N GLU A 316 23.04 -11.35 -12.15
CA GLU A 316 24.05 -11.87 -13.06
C GLU A 316 23.61 -11.75 -14.53
N ARG A 317 22.34 -12.08 -14.84
CA ARG A 317 21.79 -11.86 -16.18
C ARG A 317 21.78 -10.39 -16.58
N LEU A 318 21.32 -9.48 -15.71
CA LEU A 318 21.32 -8.04 -15.97
C LEU A 318 22.74 -7.52 -16.24
N LYS A 319 23.72 -7.99 -15.45
CA LYS A 319 25.14 -7.68 -15.66
C LYS A 319 25.64 -8.18 -17.01
N LYS A 320 25.27 -9.40 -17.42
CA LYS A 320 25.63 -9.97 -18.74
C LYS A 320 25.03 -9.18 -19.91
N VAL A 321 23.83 -8.62 -19.76
CA VAL A 321 23.18 -7.80 -20.81
C VAL A 321 23.47 -6.30 -20.69
N GLY A 322 24.40 -5.88 -19.83
CA GLY A 322 24.80 -4.48 -19.67
C GLY A 322 23.73 -3.57 -19.05
N VAL A 323 22.70 -4.13 -18.43
CA VAL A 323 21.62 -3.36 -17.79
C VAL A 323 22.02 -3.03 -16.35
N ALA A 324 22.07 -1.74 -16.03
CA ALA A 324 22.38 -1.27 -14.68
C ALA A 324 21.35 -1.78 -13.66
N GLU A 325 21.81 -2.14 -12.46
CA GLU A 325 20.92 -2.59 -11.39
C GLU A 325 19.93 -1.50 -11.01
N GLU A 326 18.65 -1.88 -10.83
CA GLU A 326 17.66 -0.93 -10.34
C GLU A 326 18.04 -0.37 -8.97
N PRO A 327 17.96 0.97 -8.78
CA PRO A 327 18.28 1.61 -7.51
C PRO A 327 17.38 1.06 -6.41
N ILE A 328 17.97 0.87 -5.24
CA ILE A 328 17.34 0.22 -4.08
C ILE A 328 16.15 1.03 -3.53
N ALA A 329 16.17 2.35 -3.77
CA ALA A 329 15.05 3.26 -3.59
C ALA A 329 15.08 4.34 -4.68
N ARG A 330 13.91 4.79 -5.12
CA ARG A 330 13.73 6.02 -5.91
C ARG A 330 12.99 7.07 -5.08
N MET A 331 13.41 8.32 -5.23
CA MET A 331 12.73 9.53 -4.78
C MET A 331 13.01 10.61 -5.81
#